data_AF-A0A1J3IY59-F1
#
_entry.id   AF-A0A1J3IY59-F1
#
_cell.length_a   1.000
_cell.length_b   1.000
_cell.length_c   1.000
_cell.angle_alpha   90.00
_cell.angle_beta   90.00
_cell.angle_gamma   90.00
#
_symmetry.space_group_name_H-M   'P 1'
#
loop_
_entity.id
_entity.type
_entity.pdbx_description
1 polymer ?
#
loop_
_entity_poly.entity_id
_entity_poly.type
_entity_poly.pdbx_seq_one_letter_code
_entity_poly.pdbx_strand_id
1 'polypeptide(L)' 'LFIDFGVNPTIYELDEINRGKEIEQALAQIGCSPTVPVVFIGGQLVGGANQVMSLHLSRSLVPMLKRAGALWL' A
#
# COMPACT_ATOMS: atom_id res chain seq x y z
N LEU A 1 -4.22 -4.81 -10.00
CA LEU A 1 -4.09 -3.34 -10.12
C LEU A 1 -2.65 -2.89 -10.28
N PHE A 2 -1.80 -2.96 -9.24
CA PHE A 2 -0.41 -2.46 -9.34
C PHE A 2 0.40 -3.17 -10.42
N ILE A 3 0.33 -4.51 -10.47
CA ILE A 3 0.99 -5.33 -11.49
C ILE A 3 0.47 -4.97 -12.90
N ASP A 4 -0.84 -4.72 -13.04
CA ASP A 4 -1.44 -4.32 -14.33
C ASP A 4 -0.95 -2.95 -14.82
N PHE A 5 -0.47 -2.09 -13.91
CA PHE A 5 0.23 -0.85 -14.25
C PHE A 5 1.72 -1.03 -14.55
N GLY A 6 2.26 -2.24 -14.45
CA GLY A 6 3.70 -2.48 -14.58
C GLY A 6 4.51 -2.04 -13.35
N VAL A 7 3.85 -1.83 -12.21
CA VAL A 7 4.54 -1.57 -10.93
C VAL A 7 5.05 -2.91 -10.39
N ASN A 8 6.26 -2.90 -9.81
CA ASN A 8 6.82 -4.02 -9.05
C ASN A 8 6.74 -3.73 -7.53
N PRO A 9 5.61 -4.04 -6.86
CA PRO A 9 5.46 -3.78 -5.44
C PRO A 9 6.27 -4.78 -4.60
N THR A 10 6.84 -4.31 -3.49
CA THR A 10 7.31 -5.21 -2.42
C THR A 10 6.11 -5.64 -1.58
N ILE A 11 5.92 -6.95 -1.44
CA ILE A 11 4.83 -7.55 -0.65
C ILE A 11 5.44 -8.13 0.63
N TYR A 12 4.83 -7.82 1.77
CA TYR A 12 5.19 -8.36 3.08
C TYR A 12 4.02 -9.16 3.62
N GLU A 13 4.13 -10.48 3.63
CA GLU A 13 3.14 -11.38 4.22
C GLU A 13 3.37 -11.44 5.73
N LEU A 14 2.51 -10.76 6.51
CA LEU A 14 2.75 -10.58 7.94
C LEU A 14 2.68 -11.89 8.73
N ASP A 15 1.88 -12.86 8.28
CA ASP A 15 1.78 -14.20 8.87
C ASP A 15 3.07 -15.03 8.71
N GLU A 16 3.92 -14.70 7.72
CA GLU A 16 5.21 -15.35 7.49
C GLU A 16 6.39 -14.62 8.16
N ILE A 17 6.16 -13.42 8.72
CA ILE A 17 7.20 -12.62 9.38
C ILE A 17 7.24 -12.93 10.88
N ASN A 18 8.42 -13.26 11.41
CA ASN A 18 8.63 -13.57 12.85
C ASN A 18 8.00 -12.54 13.80
N ARG A 19 8.01 -11.25 13.44
CA ARG A 19 7.43 -10.13 14.21
C ARG A 19 6.15 -9.56 13.58
N GLY A 20 5.46 -10.34 12.73
CA GLY A 20 4.28 -9.91 11.99
C GLY A 20 3.15 -9.38 12.87
N LYS A 21 2.88 -10.05 13.99
CA LYS A 21 1.87 -9.60 14.98
C LYS A 21 2.21 -8.24 15.59
N GLU A 22 3.48 -7.97 15.86
CA GLU A 22 3.92 -6.67 16.37
C GLU A 22 3.72 -5.57 15.31
N ILE A 23 3.97 -5.91 14.03
CA ILE A 23 3.72 -5.00 12.90
C ILE A 23 2.21 -4.74 12.76
N GLU A 24 1.36 -5.76 12.80
CA GLU A 24 -0.10 -5.59 12.77
C GLU A 24 -0.61 -4.70 13.91
N GLN A 25 -0.09 -4.90 15.13
CA GLN A 25 -0.42 -4.06 16.28
C GLN A 25 0.01 -2.60 16.06
N ALA A 26 1.21 -2.37 15.52
CA ALA A 26 1.66 -1.02 15.18
C ALA A 26 0.79 -0.38 14.10
N LEU A 27 0.37 -1.15 13.08
CA LEU A 27 -0.57 -0.69 12.04
C LEU A 27 -1.92 -0.29 12.64
N ALA A 28 -2.43 -1.08 13.59
CA ALA A 28 -3.66 -0.73 14.31
C ALA A 28 -3.52 0.57 15.11
N GLN A 29 -2.38 0.76 15.78
CA GLN A 29 -2.11 1.98 16.57
C GLN A 29 -2.04 3.25 15.72
N ILE A 30 -1.61 3.14 14.46
CA ILE A 30 -1.64 4.27 13.50
C ILE A 30 -2.97 4.41 12.75
N GLY A 31 -4.01 3.68 13.17
CA GLY A 31 -5.37 3.84 12.65
C GLY A 31 -5.73 2.97 11.44
N CYS A 32 -4.93 1.95 11.10
CA CYS A 32 -5.30 1.00 10.05
C CYS A 32 -6.36 0.02 10.57
N SER A 33 -7.55 0.04 9.98
CA SER A 33 -8.64 -0.90 10.28
C SER A 33 -9.43 -1.21 9.00
N PRO A 34 -9.35 -2.44 8.44
CA PRO A 34 -8.50 -3.55 8.88
C PRO A 34 -7.00 -3.25 8.74
N THR A 35 -6.16 -3.96 9.48
CA THR A 35 -4.69 -3.80 9.48
C THR A 35 -4.01 -4.37 8.23
N VAL A 36 -4.70 -5.27 7.52
CA VAL A 36 -4.25 -5.81 6.22
C VAL A 36 -5.42 -5.90 5.24
N PRO A 37 -5.19 -5.65 3.93
CA PRO A 37 -3.93 -5.12 3.37
C PRO A 37 -3.74 -3.64 3.72
N VAL A 38 -2.49 -3.21 3.88
CA VAL A 38 -2.10 -1.80 4.00
C VAL A 38 -1.03 -1.50 2.96
N VAL A 39 -1.17 -0.38 2.27
CA VAL A 39 -0.30 0.04 1.17
C VAL A 39 0.44 1.32 1.54
N PHE A 40 1.74 1.31 1.27
CA PHE A 40 2.60 2.47 1.31
C PHE A 40 3.09 2.81 -0.09
N ILE A 41 3.13 4.08 -0.45
CA ILE A 41 3.67 4.57 -1.73
C ILE A 41 4.66 5.69 -1.44
N GLY A 42 5.91 5.55 -1.89
CA GLY A 42 6.96 6.53 -1.61
C GLY A 42 7.21 6.75 -0.11
N GLY A 43 7.03 5.71 0.71
CA GLY A 43 7.16 5.77 2.17
C GLY A 43 5.97 6.38 2.92
N GLN A 44 4.91 6.80 2.21
CA GLN A 44 3.71 7.37 2.83
C GLN A 44 2.59 6.32 2.96
N LEU A 45 1.91 6.30 4.10
CA LEU A 45 0.73 5.45 4.31
C LEU A 45 -0.42 5.92 3.40
N VAL A 46 -0.86 5.05 2.50
CA VAL A 46 -2.00 5.30 1.61
C VAL A 46 -3.29 4.73 2.20
N GLY A 47 -3.20 3.62 2.92
CA GLY A 47 -4.33 2.91 3.52
C GLY A 47 -4.54 1.54 2.88
N GLY A 48 -5.76 1.00 3.00
CA GLY A 48 -6.09 -0.32 2.49
C GLY A 48 -6.60 -0.33 1.05
N ALA A 49 -7.16 -1.48 0.65
CA ALA A 49 -7.66 -1.69 -0.70
C ALA A 49 -8.68 -0.62 -1.14
N ASN A 50 -9.59 -0.22 -0.25
CA ASN A 50 -10.62 0.78 -0.56
C ASN A 50 -10.03 2.16 -0.87
N GLN A 51 -9.05 2.61 -0.09
CA GLN A 51 -8.37 3.88 -0.31
C GLN A 51 -7.59 3.85 -1.64
N VAL A 52 -6.88 2.76 -1.92
CA VAL A 52 -6.17 2.57 -3.20
C VAL A 52 -7.14 2.59 -4.38
N MET A 53 -8.28 1.90 -4.28
CA MET A 53 -9.30 1.90 -5.32
C MET A 53 -9.93 3.29 -5.51
N SER A 54 -10.19 4.03 -4.44
CA SER A 54 -10.67 5.42 -4.51
C SER A 54 -9.67 6.33 -5.24
N LEU A 55 -8.37 6.19 -4.97
CA LEU A 55 -7.31 6.91 -5.68
C LEU A 55 -7.23 6.51 -7.16
N HIS A 56 -7.47 5.25 -7.48
CA HIS A 56 -7.51 4.78 -8.86
C HIS A 56 -8.69 5.40 -9.63
N LEU A 57 -9.90 5.34 -9.06
CA LEU A 57 -11.11 5.88 -9.66
C LEU A 57 -11.04 7.42 -9.81
N SER A 58 -10.42 8.11 -8.86
CA SER A 58 -10.17 9.56 -8.93
C SER A 58 -8.97 9.95 -9.80
N ARG A 59 -8.33 8.98 -10.49
CA ARG A 59 -7.14 9.18 -11.34
C ARG A 59 -5.92 9.79 -10.61
N SER A 60 -5.90 9.74 -9.28
CA SER A 60 -4.82 10.26 -8.45
C SER A 60 -3.70 9.25 -8.20
N LEU A 61 -4.00 7.95 -8.33
CA LEU A 61 -3.04 6.87 -8.07
C LEU A 61 -1.84 6.89 -9.02
N VAL A 62 -2.06 7.06 -10.34
CA VAL A 62 -0.99 7.07 -11.34
C VAL A 62 0.03 8.20 -11.10
N PRO A 63 -0.39 9.47 -10.88
CA PRO A 63 0.52 10.54 -10.48
C PRO A 63 1.33 10.23 -9.22
N MET A 64 0.72 9.57 -8.21
CA MET A 64 1.44 9.17 -6.99
C MET A 64 2.53 8.14 -7.29
N LEU A 65 2.22 7.12 -8.09
CA LEU A 65 3.19 6.09 -8.50
C LEU A 65 4.36 6.68 -9.29
N LYS A 66 4.09 7.62 -10.20
CA LYS A 66 5.14 8.35 -10.94
C LYS A 66 6.06 9.14 -10.02
N ARG A 67 5.50 9.89 -9.07
CA ARG A 67 6.29 10.66 -8.09
C ARG A 67 7.15 9.76 -7.19
N ALA A 68 6.67 8.56 -6.88
CA ALA A 68 7.42 7.58 -6.11
C ALA A 68 8.48 6.81 -6.95
N GLY A 69 8.59 7.06 -8.25
CA GLY A 69 9.48 6.33 -9.15
C GLY A 69 9.05 4.88 -9.41
N ALA A 70 7.82 4.52 -9.03
CA ALA A 70 7.27 3.17 -9.18
C ALA A 70 6.69 2.91 -10.57
N LEU A 71 6.48 3.96 -11.37
CA LEU A 71 5.91 3.90 -12.71
C LEU A 71 6.56 4.96 -13.62
N TRP A 72 6.97 4.57 -14.83
CA TRP A 72 7.74 5.42 -15.75
C TRP A 72 6.99 5.86 -17.03
N LEU A 73 5.82 5.26 -17.33
CA LEU A 73 4.97 5.58 -18.49
C LEU A 73 3.92 6.64 -18.15
#